data_AF-Q01UK6-F1
#
_entry.id   AF-Q01UK6-F1
#
_cell.length_a   1.000
_cell.length_b   1.000
_cell.length_c   1.000
_cell.angle_alpha   90.00
_cell.angle_beta   90.00
_cell.angle_gamma   90.00
#
_symmetry.space_group_name_H-M   'P 1'
#
loop_
_entity.id
_entity.type
_entity.pdbx_description
1 polymer ?
#
loop_
_entity_poly.entity_id
_entity_poly.type
_entity_poly.pdbx_seq_one_letter_code
_entity_poly.pdbx_strand_id
1 'polypeptide(L)'
;MLATSSSATIMSQESSAAAAREKPASLVFLVEAMAQGQQNALGQLYDETSALLNGLLVRMLERPEDAEEVLLDVYMKAWKYAGGYSEARGSVQAWLVTMARNAAIDRIRQHRAQPKALVFAPENQAEPISSAASPEQQAFDRQRRRRVQHLLNQLPLEQRQTLMLAFFGGLTHAELAERLGEPLGTVKSRIRAGLIRMRGLLEEPAL
;
A
#
# COMPACT_ATOMS: atom_id res chain seq x y z
N MET A 1 59.79 14.55 10.23
CA MET A 1 59.89 14.12 8.81
C MET A 1 59.22 12.76 8.71
N LEU A 2 57.88 12.74 8.56
CA LEU A 2 57.13 12.54 7.32
C LEU A 2 57.02 11.06 6.91
N ALA A 3 55.86 10.45 7.19
CA ALA A 3 55.28 9.36 6.40
C ALA A 3 53.78 9.19 6.75
N THR A 4 52.95 10.13 6.34
CA THR A 4 51.49 9.94 6.23
C THR A 4 51.17 9.69 4.75
N SER A 5 51.03 8.44 4.35
CA SER A 5 50.50 8.09 3.03
C SER A 5 49.80 6.73 3.09
N SER A 6 48.53 6.73 3.47
CA SER A 6 47.63 5.59 3.30
C SER A 6 46.15 6.03 3.40
N SER A 7 45.79 7.10 2.68
CA SER A 7 44.40 7.57 2.60
C SER A 7 43.93 7.86 1.18
N ALA A 8 44.76 7.57 0.16
CA ALA A 8 44.45 7.92 -1.23
C ALA A 8 43.71 6.84 -2.03
N THR A 9 43.41 5.67 -1.45
CA THR A 9 42.82 4.54 -2.20
C THR A 9 41.30 4.37 -2.03
N ILE A 10 40.67 5.03 -1.05
CA ILE A 10 39.24 4.81 -0.75
C ILE A 10 38.31 5.71 -1.59
N MET A 11 38.79 6.84 -2.12
CA MET A 11 37.95 7.81 -2.84
C MET A 11 37.61 7.47 -4.30
N SER A 12 38.12 6.37 -4.86
CA SER A 12 37.90 6.02 -6.28
C SER A 12 36.76 5.01 -6.51
N GLN A 13 36.08 4.52 -5.47
CA GLN A 13 35.02 3.50 -5.59
C GLN A 13 33.58 4.07 -5.52
N GLU A 14 33.38 5.30 -5.05
CA GLU A 14 32.03 5.89 -4.95
C GLU A 14 31.50 6.46 -6.29
N SER A 15 32.36 6.71 -7.27
CA SER A 15 31.98 7.38 -8.52
C SER A 15 31.29 6.47 -9.54
N SER A 16 31.21 5.15 -9.31
CA SER A 16 30.65 4.18 -10.27
C SER A 16 29.14 3.90 -10.07
N ALA A 17 28.60 4.13 -8.86
CA ALA A 17 27.20 3.83 -8.57
C ALA A 17 26.20 4.90 -9.06
N ALA A 18 26.68 6.08 -9.45
CA ALA A 18 25.83 7.22 -9.83
C ALA A 18 25.52 7.30 -11.34
N ALA A 19 26.08 6.41 -12.18
CA ALA A 19 26.13 6.60 -13.63
C ALA A 19 25.04 5.88 -14.45
N ALA A 20 24.02 5.27 -13.83
CA ALA A 20 22.91 4.65 -14.56
C ALA A 20 21.56 4.91 -13.88
N ARG A 21 21.15 6.18 -13.78
CA ARG A 21 19.72 6.50 -13.64
C ARG A 21 19.05 6.31 -15.01
N GLU A 22 19.02 5.05 -15.46
CA GLU A 22 18.07 4.62 -16.47
C GLU A 22 16.66 4.92 -15.96
N LYS A 23 15.77 5.29 -16.88
CA LYS A 23 14.35 5.54 -16.58
C LYS A 23 13.82 4.38 -15.74
N PRO A 24 13.14 4.61 -14.60
CA PRO A 24 12.69 3.52 -13.74
C PRO A 24 11.87 2.55 -14.59
N ALA A 25 12.27 1.29 -14.59
CA ALA A 25 11.60 0.28 -15.37
C ALA A 25 10.13 0.23 -14.94
N SER A 26 9.24 0.03 -15.91
CA SER A 26 7.81 -0.14 -15.63
C SER A 26 7.61 -1.18 -14.52
N LEU A 27 6.72 -0.93 -13.56
CA LEU A 27 6.42 -1.91 -12.51
C LEU A 27 5.99 -3.26 -13.10
N VAL A 28 5.31 -3.25 -14.26
CA VAL A 28 4.92 -4.47 -14.99
C VAL A 28 6.15 -5.25 -15.42
N PHE A 29 7.12 -4.56 -16.02
CA PHE A 29 8.39 -5.17 -16.43
C PHE A 29 9.14 -5.77 -15.24
N LEU A 30 9.16 -5.09 -14.10
CA LEU A 30 9.80 -5.62 -12.88
C LEU A 30 9.14 -6.92 -12.42
N VAL A 31 7.80 -6.99 -12.42
CA VAL A 31 7.07 -8.22 -12.06
C VAL A 31 7.31 -9.35 -13.06
N GLU A 32 7.37 -9.04 -14.36
CA GLU A 32 7.71 -10.04 -15.39
C GLU A 32 9.14 -10.56 -15.23
N ALA A 33 10.11 -9.68 -14.95
CA ALA A 33 11.49 -10.05 -14.67
C ALA A 33 11.60 -10.92 -13.39
N MET A 34 10.83 -10.61 -12.35
CA MET A 34 10.72 -11.45 -11.14
C MET A 34 10.17 -12.84 -11.48
N ALA A 35 9.16 -12.93 -12.35
CA ALA A 35 8.60 -14.22 -12.79
C ALA A 35 9.64 -15.08 -13.56
N GLN A 36 10.61 -14.43 -14.19
CA GLN A 36 11.75 -15.07 -14.85
C GLN A 36 12.93 -15.38 -13.90
N GLY A 37 12.81 -15.05 -12.61
CA GLY A 37 13.84 -15.30 -11.60
C GLY A 37 14.93 -14.24 -11.50
N GLN A 38 14.76 -13.07 -12.12
CA GLN A 38 15.73 -11.97 -12.03
C GLN A 38 15.65 -11.26 -10.67
N GLN A 39 16.58 -11.57 -9.77
CA GLN A 39 16.54 -11.11 -8.38
C GLN A 39 16.62 -9.58 -8.22
N ASN A 40 17.36 -8.89 -9.09
CA ASN A 40 17.51 -7.43 -9.06
C ASN A 40 16.16 -6.69 -9.25
N ALA A 41 15.20 -7.32 -9.92
CA ALA A 41 13.89 -6.72 -10.16
C ALA A 41 13.06 -6.56 -8.87
N LEU A 42 13.25 -7.45 -7.88
CA LEU A 42 12.58 -7.32 -6.59
C LEU A 42 13.07 -6.10 -5.80
N GLY A 43 14.38 -5.83 -5.85
CA GLY A 43 14.97 -4.65 -5.21
C GLY A 43 14.42 -3.36 -5.79
N GLN A 44 14.37 -3.26 -7.13
CA GLN A 44 13.80 -2.09 -7.80
C GLN A 44 12.31 -1.93 -7.50
N LEU A 45 11.55 -3.03 -7.46
CA LEU A 45 10.13 -2.98 -7.10
C LEU A 45 9.94 -2.48 -5.65
N TYR A 46 10.82 -2.91 -4.75
CA TYR A 46 10.84 -2.46 -3.37
C TYR A 46 11.11 -0.96 -3.27
N ASP A 47 12.15 -0.46 -3.93
CA ASP A 47 12.53 0.96 -3.90
C ASP A 47 11.38 1.86 -4.38
N GLU A 48 10.67 1.43 -5.43
CA GLU A 48 9.57 2.20 -6.03
C GLU A 48 8.25 2.13 -5.24
N THR A 49 8.01 1.06 -4.45
CA THR A 49 6.67 0.82 -3.85
C THR A 49 6.65 0.69 -2.32
N SER A 50 7.80 0.59 -1.66
CA SER A 50 7.90 0.38 -0.20
C SER A 50 7.28 1.52 0.60
N ALA A 51 7.51 2.78 0.23
CA ALA A 51 6.93 3.93 0.93
C ALA A 51 5.39 3.90 0.94
N LEU A 52 4.78 3.52 -0.19
CA LEU A 52 3.33 3.39 -0.32
C LEU A 52 2.79 2.28 0.58
N LEU A 53 3.38 1.09 0.50
CA LEU A 53 2.92 -0.07 1.26
C LEU A 53 3.16 0.10 2.77
N ASN A 54 4.32 0.62 3.16
CA ASN A 54 4.64 0.90 4.56
C ASN A 54 3.67 1.92 5.15
N GLY A 55 3.38 3.01 4.43
CA GLY A 55 2.41 4.02 4.86
C GLY A 55 0.97 3.50 4.96
N LEU A 56 0.62 2.44 4.22
CA LEU A 56 -0.64 1.72 4.40
C LEU A 56 -0.60 0.84 5.66
N LEU A 57 0.45 0.03 5.81
CA LEU A 57 0.59 -0.94 6.90
C LEU A 57 0.66 -0.27 8.27
N VAL A 58 1.42 0.81 8.41
CA VAL A 58 1.50 1.60 9.67
C VAL A 58 0.16 2.22 10.07
N ARG A 59 -0.75 2.47 9.11
CA ARG A 59 -2.11 2.95 9.43
C ARG A 59 -3.05 1.82 9.83
N MET A 60 -2.80 0.60 9.38
CA MET A 60 -3.64 -0.57 9.65
C MET A 60 -3.22 -1.30 10.92
N LEU A 61 -1.92 -1.30 11.24
CA LEU A 61 -1.32 -2.06 12.33
C LEU A 61 -0.96 -1.13 13.48
N GLU A 62 -1.27 -1.54 14.70
CA GLU A 62 -1.00 -0.74 15.91
C GLU A 62 0.50 -0.68 16.25
N ARG A 63 1.26 -1.70 15.85
CA ARG A 63 2.69 -1.81 16.15
C ARG A 63 3.52 -1.62 14.89
N PRO A 64 4.57 -0.77 14.92
CA PRO A 64 5.43 -0.55 13.76
C PRO A 64 6.22 -1.81 13.38
N GLU A 65 6.61 -2.62 14.36
CA GLU A 65 7.32 -3.89 14.15
C GLU A 65 6.50 -4.87 13.27
N ASP A 66 5.19 -4.94 13.51
CA ASP A 66 4.28 -5.77 12.70
C ASP A 66 4.19 -5.25 11.26
N ALA A 67 4.26 -3.94 11.05
CA ALA A 67 4.20 -3.35 9.72
C ALA A 67 5.45 -3.68 8.89
N GLU A 68 6.64 -3.62 9.48
CA GLU A 68 7.88 -3.99 8.80
C GLU A 68 7.90 -5.48 8.43
N GLU A 69 7.50 -6.35 9.36
CA GLU A 69 7.46 -7.79 9.11
C GLU A 69 6.44 -8.14 8.01
N VAL A 70 5.24 -7.56 8.08
CA VAL A 70 4.21 -7.74 7.05
C VAL A 70 4.67 -7.19 5.69
N LEU A 71 5.40 -6.07 5.67
CA LEU A 71 5.94 -5.50 4.43
C LEU A 71 6.88 -6.47 3.74
N LEU A 72 7.82 -7.07 4.48
CA LEU A 72 8.75 -8.07 3.95
C LEU A 72 8.01 -9.30 3.43
N ASP A 73 7.03 -9.80 4.19
CA ASP A 73 6.15 -10.90 3.79
C ASP A 73 5.43 -10.64 2.47
N VAL A 74 4.98 -9.40 2.25
CA VAL A 74 4.31 -9.00 1.01
C VAL A 74 5.27 -9.09 -0.17
N TYR A 75 6.51 -8.64 -0.05
CA TYR A 75 7.50 -8.75 -1.13
C TYR A 75 7.91 -10.20 -1.40
N MET A 76 8.04 -11.03 -0.37
CA MET A 76 8.26 -12.47 -0.54
C MET A 76 7.10 -13.15 -1.28
N LYS A 77 5.85 -12.79 -0.94
CA LYS A 77 4.66 -13.25 -1.66
C LYS A 77 4.62 -12.72 -3.09
N ALA A 78 4.96 -11.46 -3.32
CA ALA A 78 5.00 -10.84 -4.64
C ALA A 78 6.00 -11.58 -5.54
N TRP A 79 7.19 -11.89 -5.04
CA TRP A 79 8.16 -12.74 -5.74
C TRP A 79 7.58 -14.11 -6.10
N LYS A 80 7.02 -14.82 -5.11
CA LYS A 80 6.46 -16.15 -5.30
C LYS A 80 5.31 -16.19 -6.32
N TYR A 81 4.47 -15.15 -6.36
CA TYR A 81 3.28 -15.10 -7.19
C TYR A 81 3.43 -14.20 -8.43
N ALA A 82 4.65 -13.73 -8.74
CA ALA A 82 4.91 -12.83 -9.86
C ALA A 82 4.39 -13.39 -11.19
N GLY A 83 4.60 -14.68 -11.46
CA GLY A 83 4.13 -15.34 -12.69
C GLY A 83 2.59 -15.43 -12.84
N GLY A 84 1.83 -15.16 -11.77
CA GLY A 84 0.37 -15.10 -11.81
C GLY A 84 -0.20 -13.70 -11.99
N TYR A 85 0.64 -12.66 -12.06
CA TYR A 85 0.21 -11.30 -12.30
C TYR A 85 -0.38 -11.14 -13.71
N SER A 86 -1.40 -10.30 -13.83
CA SER A 86 -2.04 -9.99 -15.11
C SER A 86 -2.46 -8.53 -15.11
N GLU A 87 -1.93 -7.75 -16.05
CA GLU A 87 -2.25 -6.33 -16.20
C GLU A 87 -3.75 -6.08 -16.45
N ALA A 88 -4.42 -7.03 -17.13
CA ALA A 88 -5.87 -6.99 -17.34
C ALA A 88 -6.70 -7.05 -16.04
N ARG A 89 -6.12 -7.53 -14.93
CA ARG A 89 -6.78 -7.58 -13.60
C ARG A 89 -6.51 -6.34 -12.76
N GLY A 90 -5.58 -5.49 -13.16
CA GLY A 90 -5.24 -4.25 -12.47
C GLY A 90 -3.74 -3.94 -12.46
N SER A 91 -3.42 -2.74 -11.97
CA SER A 91 -2.04 -2.29 -11.84
C SER A 91 -1.25 -3.09 -10.80
N VAL A 92 0.08 -3.15 -10.97
CA VAL A 92 0.99 -3.77 -9.99
C VAL A 92 0.82 -3.15 -8.59
N GLN A 93 0.65 -1.82 -8.51
CA GLN A 93 0.39 -1.14 -7.24
C GLN A 93 -0.90 -1.64 -6.57
N ALA A 94 -2.01 -1.77 -7.30
CA ALA A 94 -3.26 -2.28 -6.75
C ALA A 94 -3.14 -3.74 -6.29
N TRP A 95 -2.39 -4.54 -7.03
CA TRP A 95 -2.08 -5.93 -6.66
C TRP A 95 -1.27 -6.01 -5.36
N LEU A 96 -0.19 -5.23 -5.23
CA LEU A 96 0.62 -5.16 -4.02
C LEU A 96 -0.17 -4.63 -2.81
N VAL A 97 -0.96 -3.57 -2.98
CA VAL A 97 -1.84 -3.02 -1.94
C VAL A 97 -2.84 -4.07 -1.46
N THR A 98 -3.40 -4.87 -2.39
CA THR A 98 -4.32 -5.95 -2.03
C THR A 98 -3.62 -7.02 -1.19
N MET A 99 -2.40 -7.43 -1.56
CA MET A 99 -1.61 -8.36 -0.77
C MET A 99 -1.29 -7.83 0.63
N ALA A 100 -0.81 -6.59 0.71
CA ALA A 100 -0.45 -5.93 1.96
C ALA A 100 -1.66 -5.82 2.90
N ARG A 101 -2.81 -5.39 2.38
CA ARG A 101 -4.05 -5.33 3.15
C ARG A 101 -4.45 -6.70 3.70
N ASN A 102 -4.41 -7.74 2.87
CA ASN A 102 -4.78 -9.09 3.31
C ASN A 102 -3.85 -9.60 4.40
N ALA A 103 -2.53 -9.40 4.25
CA ALA A 103 -1.55 -9.79 5.24
C ALA A 103 -1.71 -8.99 6.55
N ALA A 104 -2.01 -7.69 6.49
CA ALA A 104 -2.31 -6.89 7.67
C ALA A 104 -3.55 -7.39 8.42
N ILE A 105 -4.62 -7.76 7.70
CA ILE A 105 -5.83 -8.33 8.33
C ILE A 105 -5.51 -9.66 9.02
N ASP A 106 -4.72 -10.52 8.37
CA ASP A 106 -4.27 -11.77 8.98
C ASP A 106 -3.48 -11.52 10.28
N ARG A 107 -2.57 -10.52 10.28
CA ARG A 107 -1.83 -10.09 11.48
C ARG A 107 -2.75 -9.55 12.58
N ILE A 108 -3.67 -8.65 12.24
CA ILE A 108 -4.68 -8.13 13.19
C ILE A 108 -5.46 -9.29 13.83
N ARG A 109 -5.83 -10.31 13.06
CA ARG A 109 -6.55 -11.49 13.57
C ARG A 109 -5.69 -12.31 14.53
N GLN A 110 -4.39 -12.49 14.25
CA GLN A 110 -3.46 -13.15 15.18
C GLN A 110 -3.42 -12.43 16.52
N HIS A 111 -3.49 -11.09 16.53
CA HIS A 111 -3.55 -10.31 17.77
C HIS A 111 -4.92 -10.31 18.45
N ARG A 112 -6.04 -10.33 17.70
CA ARG A 112 -7.41 -10.44 18.26
C ARG A 112 -7.72 -11.78 18.92
N ALA A 113 -6.94 -12.83 18.63
CA ALA A 113 -6.95 -14.06 19.42
C ALA A 113 -6.46 -13.83 20.87
N GLN A 114 -5.93 -12.63 21.18
CA GLN A 114 -5.82 -12.07 22.52
C GLN A 114 -6.92 -11.01 22.73
N PRO A 115 -7.64 -11.00 23.88
CA PRO A 115 -8.89 -10.29 24.01
C PRO A 115 -8.67 -8.77 24.09
N LYS A 116 -9.04 -8.03 23.04
CA LYS A 116 -9.38 -6.60 23.12
C LYS A 116 -10.35 -6.20 22.01
N ALA A 117 -11.46 -5.58 22.41
CA ALA A 117 -12.49 -5.04 21.54
C ALA A 117 -12.01 -3.77 20.84
N LEU A 118 -12.08 -3.72 19.51
CA LEU A 118 -11.79 -2.51 18.73
C LEU A 118 -13.05 -1.65 18.59
N VAL A 119 -13.03 -0.52 19.29
CA VAL A 119 -13.94 0.60 19.11
C VAL A 119 -13.40 1.48 17.97
N PHE A 120 -14.22 1.73 16.96
CA PHE A 120 -13.89 2.63 15.87
C PHE A 120 -14.31 4.05 16.28
N ALA A 121 -13.35 4.88 16.67
CA ALA A 121 -13.56 6.32 16.81
C ALA A 121 -13.04 7.02 15.54
N PRO A 122 -13.88 7.75 14.79
CA PRO A 122 -13.41 8.58 13.69
C PRO A 122 -12.87 9.88 14.29
N GLU A 123 -11.68 9.83 14.90
CA GLU A 123 -11.04 11.03 15.44
C GLU A 123 -9.72 11.30 14.70
N ASN A 124 -9.69 12.48 14.08
CA ASN A 124 -8.56 13.20 13.51
C ASN A 124 -7.22 12.44 13.44
N GLN A 125 -6.98 11.81 12.29
CA GLN A 125 -5.68 11.22 11.98
C GLN A 125 -4.64 12.33 11.88
N ALA A 126 -3.79 12.45 12.90
CA ALA A 126 -2.54 13.19 12.82
C ALA A 126 -1.73 12.67 11.62
N GLU A 127 -1.17 13.59 10.84
CA GLU A 127 -0.38 13.24 9.67
C GLU A 127 0.89 12.48 10.10
N PRO A 128 1.18 11.28 9.57
CA PRO A 128 2.54 10.81 9.58
C PRO A 128 3.31 11.73 8.62
N ILE A 129 4.06 12.66 9.19
CA ILE A 129 5.03 13.48 8.47
C ILE A 129 6.08 12.49 7.96
N SER A 130 6.01 12.14 6.68
CA SER A 130 7.17 11.57 6.01
C SER A 130 8.22 12.66 5.96
N SER A 131 9.27 12.55 6.79
CA SER A 131 10.36 13.52 6.88
C SER A 131 11.18 13.65 5.59
N ALA A 132 10.90 12.82 4.58
CA ALA A 132 11.58 12.79 3.29
C ALA A 132 10.76 13.42 2.13
N ALA A 133 9.49 13.77 2.33
CA ALA A 133 8.64 14.29 1.25
C ALA A 133 8.78 15.82 1.11
N SER A 134 8.93 16.32 -0.12
CA SER A 134 9.00 17.76 -0.37
C SER A 134 7.67 18.46 0.00
N PRO A 135 7.68 19.75 0.37
CA PRO A 135 6.45 20.49 0.66
C PRO A 135 5.42 20.43 -0.48
N GLU A 136 5.89 20.37 -1.72
CA GLU A 136 5.07 20.23 -2.94
C GLU A 136 4.40 18.86 -3.02
N GLN A 137 5.14 17.77 -2.74
CA GLN A 137 4.59 16.41 -2.68
C GLN A 137 3.52 16.30 -1.59
N GLN A 138 3.77 16.87 -0.41
CA GLN A 138 2.80 16.89 0.68
C GLN A 138 1.53 17.66 0.30
N ALA A 139 1.65 18.78 -0.42
CA ALA A 139 0.50 19.54 -0.90
C ALA A 139 -0.33 18.74 -1.92
N PHE A 140 0.34 18.06 -2.85
CA PHE A 140 -0.30 17.20 -3.84
C PHE A 140 -1.04 16.02 -3.19
N ASP A 141 -0.42 15.36 -2.21
CA ASP A 141 -1.04 14.26 -1.47
C ASP A 141 -2.25 14.72 -0.65
N ARG A 142 -2.19 15.91 -0.03
CA ARG A 142 -3.34 16.52 0.64
C ARG A 142 -4.49 16.78 -0.34
N GLN A 143 -4.20 17.30 -1.53
CA GLN A 143 -5.21 17.52 -2.57
C GLN A 143 -5.83 16.20 -3.04
N ARG A 144 -5.03 15.15 -3.28
CA ARG A 144 -5.54 13.82 -3.63
C ARG A 144 -6.42 13.24 -2.52
N ARG A 145 -6.01 13.37 -1.26
CA ARG A 145 -6.80 12.91 -0.11
C ARG A 145 -8.13 13.63 -0.02
N ARG A 146 -8.14 14.96 -0.16
CA ARG A 146 -9.38 15.77 -0.19
C ARG A 146 -10.29 15.34 -1.33
N ARG A 147 -9.74 15.10 -2.52
CA ARG A 147 -10.52 14.59 -3.67
C ARG A 147 -11.16 13.25 -3.36
N VAL A 148 -10.40 12.28 -2.84
CA VAL A 148 -10.96 10.96 -2.47
C VAL A 148 -12.02 11.07 -1.38
N GLN A 149 -11.80 11.89 -0.34
CA GLN A 149 -12.80 12.14 0.71
C GLN A 149 -14.08 12.77 0.14
N HIS A 150 -13.94 13.73 -0.77
CA HIS A 150 -15.08 14.34 -1.44
C HIS A 150 -15.88 13.29 -2.24
N LEU A 151 -15.21 12.44 -3.02
CA LEU A 151 -15.88 11.38 -3.79
C LEU A 151 -16.54 10.34 -2.90
N LEU A 152 -15.91 9.95 -1.78
CA LEU A 152 -16.52 9.07 -0.79
C LEU A 152 -17.82 9.65 -0.24
N ASN A 153 -17.89 10.97 -0.03
CA ASN A 153 -19.08 11.66 0.45
C ASN A 153 -20.22 11.74 -0.59
N GLN A 154 -19.94 11.50 -1.87
CA GLN A 154 -20.96 11.41 -2.92
C GLN A 154 -21.59 10.02 -3.03
N LEU A 155 -21.04 9.01 -2.34
CA LEU A 155 -21.64 7.69 -2.30
C LEU A 155 -22.86 7.66 -1.37
N PRO A 156 -23.88 6.84 -1.67
CA PRO A 156 -24.93 6.50 -0.73
C PRO A 156 -24.35 6.08 0.62
N LEU A 157 -24.99 6.51 1.72
CA LEU A 157 -24.47 6.33 3.08
C LEU A 157 -24.06 4.88 3.36
N GLU A 158 -24.91 3.92 3.01
CA GLU A 158 -24.63 2.50 3.19
C GLU A 158 -23.39 2.04 2.41
N GLN A 159 -23.25 2.45 1.14
CA GLN A 159 -22.07 2.10 0.33
C GLN A 159 -20.80 2.69 0.92
N ARG A 160 -20.84 3.95 1.36
CA ARG A 160 -19.72 4.62 2.03
C ARG A 160 -19.36 3.89 3.33
N GLN A 161 -20.33 3.59 4.18
CA GLN A 161 -20.09 2.91 5.46
C GLN A 161 -19.51 1.52 5.27
N THR A 162 -20.10 0.70 4.40
CA THR A 162 -19.59 -0.65 4.11
C THR A 162 -18.20 -0.60 3.47
N LEU A 163 -17.93 0.36 2.58
CA LEU A 163 -16.58 0.57 2.04
C LEU A 163 -15.59 0.98 3.12
N MET A 164 -15.94 1.94 3.98
CA MET A 164 -15.06 2.39 5.05
C MET A 164 -14.74 1.27 6.03
N LEU A 165 -15.73 0.47 6.41
CA LEU A 165 -15.54 -0.68 7.30
C LEU A 165 -14.74 -1.80 6.62
N ALA A 166 -14.98 -2.05 5.34
CA ALA A 166 -14.18 -3.00 4.58
C ALA A 166 -12.73 -2.51 4.49
N PHE A 167 -12.48 -1.31 3.97
CA PHE A 167 -11.11 -0.86 3.69
C PHE A 167 -10.32 -0.45 4.94
N PHE A 168 -10.97 0.16 5.93
CA PHE A 168 -10.29 0.72 7.11
C PHE A 168 -10.69 0.06 8.44
N GLY A 169 -11.78 -0.70 8.49
CA GLY A 169 -12.25 -1.37 9.71
C GLY A 169 -11.48 -2.64 10.07
N GLY A 170 -10.55 -3.09 9.22
CA GLY A 170 -9.80 -4.33 9.45
C GLY A 170 -10.70 -5.57 9.53
N LEU A 171 -11.84 -5.55 8.83
CA LEU A 171 -12.78 -6.65 8.74
C LEU A 171 -12.70 -7.30 7.36
N THR A 172 -12.76 -8.62 7.33
CA THR A 172 -13.06 -9.37 6.11
C THR A 172 -14.52 -9.12 5.68
N HIS A 173 -14.85 -9.43 4.43
CA HIS A 173 -16.24 -9.32 3.98
C HIS A 173 -17.21 -10.23 4.78
N ALA A 174 -16.72 -11.36 5.31
CA ALA A 174 -17.50 -12.27 6.14
C ALA A 174 -17.77 -11.68 7.53
N GLU A 175 -16.74 -11.18 8.22
CA GLU A 175 -16.92 -10.53 9.52
C GLU A 175 -17.74 -9.24 9.40
N LEU A 176 -17.61 -8.52 8.29
CA LEU A 176 -18.45 -7.36 8.01
C LEU A 176 -19.92 -7.76 7.82
N ALA A 177 -20.18 -8.89 7.15
CA ALA A 177 -21.51 -9.46 6.99
C ALA A 177 -22.12 -9.85 8.34
N GLU A 178 -21.35 -10.53 9.19
CA GLU A 178 -21.75 -10.86 10.56
C GLU A 178 -22.04 -9.61 11.40
N ARG A 179 -21.14 -8.62 11.38
CA ARG A 179 -21.27 -7.38 12.15
C ARG A 179 -22.47 -6.54 11.72
N LEU A 180 -22.79 -6.53 10.43
CA LEU A 180 -23.94 -5.80 9.90
C LEU A 180 -25.25 -6.60 9.98
N GLY A 181 -25.20 -7.90 10.28
CA GLY A 181 -26.37 -8.77 10.24
C GLY A 181 -26.91 -8.98 8.81
N GLU A 182 -26.04 -8.88 7.80
CA GLU A 182 -26.40 -8.95 6.39
C GLU A 182 -25.80 -10.18 5.70
N PRO A 183 -26.40 -10.70 4.61
CA PRO A 183 -25.78 -11.75 3.82
C PRO A 183 -24.44 -11.32 3.19
N LEU A 184 -23.45 -12.23 3.15
CA LEU A 184 -22.14 -11.98 2.52
C LEU A 184 -22.25 -11.49 1.07
N GLY A 185 -23.24 -12.01 0.32
CA GLY A 185 -23.53 -11.57 -1.04
C GLY A 185 -23.92 -10.10 -1.13
N THR A 186 -24.71 -9.62 -0.15
CA THR A 186 -25.13 -8.21 -0.04
C THR A 186 -23.94 -7.31 0.24
N VAL A 187 -23.11 -7.67 1.22
CA VAL A 187 -21.89 -6.90 1.56
C VAL A 187 -20.95 -6.81 0.36
N LYS A 188 -20.67 -7.94 -0.31
CA LYS A 188 -19.81 -7.95 -1.51
C LYS A 188 -20.39 -7.10 -2.65
N SER A 189 -21.69 -7.20 -2.89
CA SER A 189 -22.37 -6.44 -3.94
C SER A 189 -22.36 -4.94 -3.65
N ARG A 190 -22.57 -4.54 -2.38
CA ARG A 190 -22.54 -3.14 -1.95
C ARG A 190 -21.13 -2.55 -2.05
N ILE A 191 -20.09 -3.28 -1.65
CA ILE A 191 -18.69 -2.89 -1.83
C ILE A 191 -18.38 -2.71 -3.32
N ARG A 192 -18.76 -3.70 -4.15
CA ARG A 192 -18.54 -3.64 -5.60
C ARG A 192 -19.24 -2.44 -6.22
N ALA A 193 -20.52 -2.20 -5.89
CA ALA A 193 -21.28 -1.06 -6.40
C ALA A 193 -20.64 0.27 -5.99
N GLY A 194 -20.20 0.39 -4.73
CA GLY A 194 -19.49 1.57 -4.26
C GLY A 194 -18.17 1.81 -5.01
N LEU A 195 -17.35 0.77 -5.23
CA LEU A 195 -16.11 0.87 -6.00
C LEU A 195 -16.34 1.25 -7.46
N ILE A 196 -17.35 0.67 -8.13
CA ILE A 196 -17.72 1.02 -9.50
C ILE A 196 -18.14 2.50 -9.57
N ARG A 197 -18.94 2.97 -8.61
CA ARG A 197 -19.37 4.37 -8.56
C ARG A 197 -18.20 5.31 -8.31
N MET A 198 -17.30 4.98 -7.39
CA MET A 198 -16.08 5.76 -7.17
C MET A 198 -15.22 5.84 -8.42
N ARG A 199 -15.11 4.74 -9.18
CA ARG A 199 -14.38 4.73 -10.44
C ARG A 199 -14.99 5.71 -11.45
N GLY A 200 -16.31 5.68 -11.64
CA GLY A 200 -17.00 6.63 -12.51
C GLY A 200 -16.74 8.08 -12.11
N LEU A 201 -16.83 8.39 -10.81
CA LEU A 201 -16.56 9.74 -10.29
C LEU A 201 -15.09 10.18 -10.40
N LEU A 202 -14.14 9.23 -10.50
CA LEU A 202 -12.72 9.52 -10.73
C LEU A 202 -12.42 9.79 -12.21
N GLU A 203 -13.16 9.14 -13.11
CA GLU A 203 -13.05 9.30 -14.56
C GLU A 203 -13.76 10.59 -15.06
N GLU A 204 -14.72 11.13 -14.29
CA GLU A 204 -15.29 12.45 -14.54
C GLU A 204 -14.21 13.55 -14.36
N PRO A 205 -13.97 14.40 -15.38
CA PRO A 205 -13.08 15.54 -15.20
C PRO A 205 -13.68 16.44 -14.12
N ALA A 206 -12.89 16.71 -13.08
CA ALA A 206 -13.29 17.66 -12.05
C ALA A 206 -13.52 19.01 -12.72
N LEU A 207 -14.79 19.44 -12.76
CA LEU A 207 -15.20 20.78 -13.20
C LEU A 207 -14.54 21.86 -12.35
#